data_AF-A0A9D7M9L8-F1
#
_entry.id   AF-A0A9D7M9L8-F1
#
_cell.length_a   1.000
_cell.length_b   1.000
_cell.length_c   1.000
_cell.angle_alpha   90.00
_cell.angle_beta   90.00
_cell.angle_gamma   90.00
#
_symmetry.space_group_name_H-M   'P 1'
#
loop_
_entity.id
_entity.type
_entity.pdbx_description
1 polymer ?
#
loop_
_entity_poly.entity_id
_entity_poly.type
_entity_poly.pdbx_seq_one_letter_code
_entity_poly.pdbx_strand_id
1 'polypeptide(L)'
;MDSIRPHTQTLWLHLPEQEKRSFLSHIRPYWDVMRHRMPQESFRQISALQESGQMELLAGRICNIKRTLADNLEVTICPRNQIDPVIINVSRIINCTGPQSDYRKLNTPLVTNLINKGWLTTDQQSLGLKTDIKGTIIDTAGNSNRKFYTAGPPCKGTLWECTALKDIRFQLTQLIDEMLLKP
;
A
#
# COMPACT_ATOMS: atom_id res chain seq x y z
N MET A 1 -5.90 -9.71 -18.21
CA MET A 1 -5.65 -9.38 -16.78
C MET A 1 -6.60 -10.14 -15.86
N ASP A 2 -7.90 -10.18 -16.11
CA ASP A 2 -8.80 -10.97 -15.23
C ASP A 2 -8.48 -12.47 -15.23
N SER A 3 -7.99 -12.99 -16.35
CA SER A 3 -7.52 -14.38 -16.48
C SER A 3 -6.32 -14.73 -15.58
N ILE A 4 -5.45 -13.76 -15.26
CA ILE A 4 -4.28 -14.01 -14.41
C ILE A 4 -4.59 -13.84 -12.92
N ARG A 5 -5.71 -13.17 -12.59
CA ARG A 5 -6.10 -12.83 -11.21
C ARG A 5 -6.15 -14.04 -10.27
N PRO A 6 -6.68 -15.21 -10.68
CA PRO A 6 -6.68 -16.40 -9.81
C PRO A 6 -5.28 -16.90 -9.46
N HIS A 7 -4.26 -16.54 -10.25
CA HIS A 7 -2.89 -17.04 -10.14
C HIS A 7 -1.93 -16.02 -9.53
N THR A 8 -2.35 -14.77 -9.27
CA THR A 8 -1.43 -13.70 -8.84
C THR A 8 -0.75 -13.99 -7.51
N GLN A 9 -1.49 -14.52 -6.54
CA GLN A 9 -0.93 -14.91 -5.25
C GLN A 9 0.06 -16.07 -5.39
N THR A 10 -0.30 -17.09 -6.17
CA THR A 10 0.61 -18.23 -6.43
C THR A 10 1.90 -17.76 -7.09
N LEU A 11 1.82 -16.94 -8.14
CA LEU A 11 2.99 -16.39 -8.80
C LEU A 11 3.83 -15.57 -7.82
N TRP A 12 3.20 -14.65 -7.07
CA TRP A 12 3.89 -13.83 -6.09
C TRP A 12 4.63 -14.64 -5.03
N LEU A 13 4.01 -15.69 -4.49
CA LEU A 13 4.61 -16.57 -3.48
C LEU A 13 5.86 -17.29 -3.99
N HIS A 14 5.91 -17.63 -5.28
CA HIS A 14 7.04 -18.33 -5.89
C HIS A 14 8.13 -17.39 -6.45
N LEU A 15 7.87 -16.08 -6.55
CA LEU A 15 8.88 -15.13 -6.99
C LEU A 15 10.00 -14.98 -5.94
N PRO A 16 11.28 -15.06 -6.35
CA PRO A 16 12.39 -14.64 -5.51
C PRO A 16 12.24 -13.18 -5.05
N GLU A 17 12.80 -12.85 -3.89
CA GLU A 17 12.66 -11.50 -3.30
C GLU A 17 13.24 -10.39 -4.18
N GLN A 18 14.29 -10.70 -4.96
CA GLN A 18 14.85 -9.78 -5.95
C GLN A 18 13.86 -9.49 -7.10
N GLU A 19 13.12 -10.51 -7.56
CA GLU A 19 12.11 -10.36 -8.60
C GLU A 19 10.87 -9.63 -8.09
N LYS A 20 10.43 -9.91 -6.85
CA LYS A 20 9.39 -9.11 -6.19
C LYS A 20 9.76 -7.64 -6.14
N ARG A 21 11.00 -7.33 -5.76
CA ARG A 21 11.51 -5.95 -5.74
C ARG A 21 11.50 -5.33 -7.14
N SER A 22 11.95 -6.07 -8.16
CA SER A 22 11.93 -5.60 -9.55
C SER A 22 10.51 -5.34 -10.04
N PHE A 23 9.57 -6.24 -9.74
CA PHE A 23 8.15 -6.08 -10.05
C PHE A 23 7.59 -4.81 -9.40
N LEU A 24 7.87 -4.57 -8.12
CA LEU A 24 7.37 -3.41 -7.39
C LEU A 24 7.93 -2.09 -7.92
N SER A 25 9.20 -2.08 -8.36
CA SER A 25 9.85 -0.88 -8.89
C SER A 25 9.41 -0.56 -10.32
N HIS A 26 9.29 -1.57 -11.18
CA HIS A 26 9.15 -1.35 -12.63
C HIS A 26 7.76 -1.68 -13.18
N ILE A 27 7.09 -2.69 -12.62
CA ILE A 27 5.85 -3.23 -13.19
C ILE A 27 4.61 -2.74 -12.45
N ARG A 28 4.72 -2.50 -11.13
CA ARG A 28 3.61 -2.07 -10.28
C ARG A 28 2.82 -0.88 -10.83
N PRO A 29 3.42 0.21 -11.38
CA PRO A 29 2.63 1.32 -11.91
C PRO A 29 1.68 0.88 -13.03
N TYR A 30 2.15 0.01 -13.93
CA TYR A 30 1.34 -0.54 -15.02
C TYR A 30 0.30 -1.54 -14.51
N TRP A 31 0.69 -2.38 -13.56
CA TRP A 31 -0.21 -3.30 -12.87
C TRP A 31 -1.39 -2.56 -12.24
N ASP A 32 -1.11 -1.52 -11.46
CA ASP A 32 -2.09 -0.74 -10.72
C ASP A 32 -3.07 -0.06 -11.70
N VAL A 33 -2.61 0.52 -12.81
CA VAL A 33 -3.46 1.09 -13.87
C VAL A 33 -4.38 0.04 -14.49
N MET A 34 -3.84 -1.14 -14.81
CA MET A 34 -4.62 -2.19 -15.45
C MET A 34 -5.68 -2.79 -14.52
N ARG A 35 -5.38 -2.89 -13.21
CA ARG A 35 -6.24 -3.48 -12.18
C ARG A 35 -7.26 -2.50 -11.60
N HIS A 36 -6.93 -1.21 -11.54
CA HIS A 36 -7.73 -0.17 -10.90
C HIS A 36 -8.10 0.90 -11.93
N ARG A 37 -8.89 0.48 -12.93
CA ARG A 37 -9.34 1.36 -13.99
C ARG A 37 -10.37 2.35 -13.45
N MET A 38 -10.22 3.59 -13.86
CA MET A 38 -11.20 4.64 -13.60
C MET A 38 -12.50 4.34 -14.35
N PRO A 39 -13.68 4.47 -13.73
CA PRO A 39 -14.95 4.42 -14.43
C PRO A 39 -15.05 5.51 -15.51
N GLN A 40 -15.72 5.22 -16.63
CA GLN A 40 -15.85 6.18 -17.74
C GLN A 40 -16.49 7.51 -17.31
N GLU A 41 -17.44 7.47 -16.37
CA GLU A 41 -18.07 8.67 -15.85
C GLU A 41 -17.08 9.58 -15.11
N SER A 42 -16.26 9.00 -14.23
CA SER A 42 -15.20 9.74 -13.52
C SER A 42 -14.16 10.31 -14.49
N PHE A 43 -13.83 9.56 -15.54
CA PHE A 43 -12.93 10.02 -16.59
C PHE A 43 -13.48 11.27 -17.29
N ARG A 44 -14.76 11.25 -17.71
CA ARG A 44 -15.40 12.41 -18.35
C ARG A 44 -15.35 13.66 -17.47
N GLN A 45 -15.63 13.51 -16.18
CA GLN A 45 -15.62 14.62 -15.23
C GLN A 45 -14.20 15.21 -15.07
N ILE A 46 -13.19 14.35 -14.90
CA ILE A 46 -11.79 14.80 -14.79
C ILE A 46 -11.32 15.48 -16.07
N SER A 47 -11.63 14.91 -17.25
CA SER A 47 -11.28 15.53 -18.53
C SER A 47 -11.89 16.92 -18.69
N ALA A 48 -13.17 17.09 -18.36
CA ALA A 48 -13.83 18.41 -18.43
C ALA A 48 -13.19 19.45 -17.49
N LEU A 49 -12.75 19.04 -16.30
CA LEU A 49 -12.01 19.92 -15.37
C LEU A 49 -10.63 20.31 -15.91
N GLN A 50 -9.95 19.41 -16.61
CA GLN A 50 -8.67 19.71 -17.24
C GLN A 50 -8.84 20.63 -18.46
N GLU A 51 -9.82 20.36 -19.33
CA GLU A 51 -10.12 21.16 -20.52
C GLU A 51 -10.57 22.58 -20.18
N SER A 52 -11.32 22.75 -19.09
CA SER A 52 -11.74 24.07 -18.60
C SER A 52 -10.65 24.83 -17.82
N GLY A 53 -9.49 24.21 -17.57
CA GLY A 53 -8.40 24.81 -16.79
C GLY A 53 -8.64 24.84 -15.28
N GLN A 54 -9.71 24.20 -14.78
CA GLN A 54 -9.99 24.09 -13.34
C GLN A 54 -9.09 23.07 -12.63
N MET A 55 -8.45 22.16 -13.38
CA MET A 55 -7.54 21.15 -12.86
C MET A 55 -6.25 21.09 -13.67
N GLU A 56 -5.11 21.22 -12.98
CA GLU A 56 -3.79 20.97 -13.54
C GLU A 56 -3.24 19.64 -13.02
N LEU A 57 -2.63 18.84 -13.91
CA LEU A 57 -2.00 17.57 -13.54
C LEU A 57 -0.48 17.75 -13.43
N LEU A 58 0.04 17.64 -12.22
CA LEU A 58 1.48 17.69 -11.94
C LEU A 58 2.02 16.29 -11.59
N ALA A 59 2.83 15.72 -12.49
CA ALA A 59 3.50 14.45 -12.25
C ALA A 59 4.85 14.66 -11.56
N GLY A 60 4.92 14.36 -10.27
CA GLY A 60 6.15 14.54 -9.49
C GLY A 60 6.06 13.94 -8.08
N ARG A 61 7.09 14.21 -7.28
CA ARG A 61 7.16 13.83 -5.87
C ARG A 61 7.06 15.08 -5.01
N ILE A 62 6.19 15.07 -4.01
CA ILE A 62 6.19 16.11 -2.98
C ILE A 62 7.47 15.99 -2.16
N CYS A 63 8.25 17.06 -2.12
CA CYS A 63 9.55 17.16 -1.49
C CYS A 63 9.47 17.89 -0.14
N ASN A 64 8.59 18.89 -0.02
CA ASN A 64 8.36 19.61 1.22
C ASN A 64 6.96 20.26 1.25
N ILE A 65 6.43 20.49 2.45
CA ILE A 65 5.21 21.26 2.70
C ILE A 65 5.48 22.17 3.90
N LYS A 66 5.31 23.49 3.73
CA LYS A 66 5.42 24.46 4.84
C LYS A 66 4.20 25.38 4.89
N ARG A 67 3.81 25.78 6.10
CA ARG A 67 2.81 26.86 6.28
C ARG A 67 3.46 28.20 5.99
N THR A 68 2.75 29.07 5.29
CA THR A 68 3.14 30.45 5.07
C THR A 68 2.49 31.36 6.11
N LEU A 69 2.95 32.62 6.19
CA LEU A 69 2.40 33.62 7.11
C LEU A 69 0.93 33.99 6.79
N ALA A 70 0.46 33.72 5.57
CA ALA A 70 -0.88 34.04 5.09
C ALA A 70 -1.87 32.86 5.21
N ASP A 71 -1.61 31.89 6.11
CA ASP A 71 -2.40 30.66 6.29
C ASP A 71 -2.56 29.78 5.03
N ASN A 72 -1.69 29.98 4.04
CA ASN A 72 -1.56 29.12 2.87
C ASN A 72 -0.46 28.06 3.11
N LEU A 73 -0.46 27.03 2.26
CA LEU A 73 0.55 25.97 2.25
C LEU A 73 1.41 26.13 1.00
N GLU A 74 2.72 26.29 1.20
CA GLU A 74 3.69 26.19 0.12
C GLU A 74 4.13 24.74 -0.02
N VAL A 75 3.99 24.18 -1.22
CA VAL A 75 4.35 22.80 -1.55
C VAL A 75 5.47 22.81 -2.57
N THR A 76 6.59 22.17 -2.22
CA THR A 76 7.71 21.93 -3.14
C THR A 76 7.53 20.57 -3.80
N ILE A 77 7.45 20.54 -5.13
CA ILE A 77 7.25 19.34 -5.94
C ILE A 77 8.48 19.17 -6.83
N CYS A 78 9.07 17.98 -6.83
CA CYS A 78 10.13 17.61 -7.76
C CYS A 78 9.49 16.85 -8.96
N PRO A 79 9.35 17.47 -10.15
CA PRO A 79 8.66 16.84 -11.29
C PRO A 79 9.44 15.65 -11.84
N ARG A 80 8.75 14.69 -12.48
CA ARG A 80 9.39 13.46 -12.99
C ARG A 80 10.43 13.73 -14.09
N ASN A 81 10.20 14.75 -14.91
CA ASN A 81 10.97 15.04 -16.13
C ASN A 81 11.68 16.41 -16.08
N GLN A 82 11.85 16.99 -14.89
CA GLN A 82 12.53 18.27 -14.71
C GLN A 82 13.51 18.16 -13.55
N ILE A 83 14.63 18.87 -13.67
CA ILE A 83 15.65 18.91 -12.61
C ILE A 83 15.18 19.84 -11.49
N ASP A 84 14.60 20.98 -11.86
CA ASP A 84 14.25 22.01 -10.90
C ASP A 84 12.92 21.72 -10.20
N PRO A 85 12.87 21.87 -8.86
CA PRO A 85 11.61 21.79 -8.13
C PRO A 85 10.65 22.93 -8.52
N VAL A 86 9.37 22.60 -8.61
CA VAL A 86 8.28 23.56 -8.76
C VAL A 86 7.69 23.86 -7.38
N ILE A 87 7.42 25.13 -7.10
CA ILE A 87 6.81 25.58 -5.86
C ILE A 87 5.41 26.11 -6.16
N ILE A 88 4.40 25.56 -5.49
CA ILE A 88 3.01 26.01 -5.60
C ILE A 88 2.47 26.44 -4.23
N ASN A 89 1.59 27.43 -4.21
CA ASN A 89 0.84 27.83 -3.03
C ASN A 89 -0.60 27.33 -3.14
N VAL A 90 -1.05 26.60 -2.12
CA VAL A 90 -2.40 26.04 -2.07
C VAL A 90 -3.06 26.34 -0.74
N SER A 91 -4.37 26.51 -0.75
CA SER A 91 -5.14 26.76 0.48
C SER A 91 -5.49 25.46 1.23
N ARG A 92 -5.42 24.30 0.55
CA ARG A 92 -5.78 22.98 1.09
C ARG A 92 -4.97 21.88 0.40
N ILE A 93 -4.73 20.79 1.15
CA ILE A 93 -4.14 19.56 0.63
C ILE A 93 -5.05 18.40 1.05
N ILE A 94 -5.41 17.55 0.10
CA ILE A 94 -6.15 16.31 0.34
C ILE A 94 -5.17 15.16 0.13
N ASN A 95 -4.90 14.38 1.18
CA ASN A 95 -3.96 13.26 1.08
C ASN A 95 -4.67 12.02 0.51
N CYS A 96 -4.33 11.68 -0.74
CA CYS A 96 -4.83 10.49 -1.43
C CYS A 96 -3.73 9.44 -1.69
N THR A 97 -2.62 9.42 -0.92
CA THR A 97 -1.49 8.49 -1.15
C THR A 97 -1.71 7.07 -0.62
N GLY A 98 -2.90 6.79 -0.08
CA GLY A 98 -3.23 5.49 0.53
C GLY A 98 -2.68 5.32 1.96
N PRO A 99 -3.00 4.19 2.60
CA PRO A 99 -2.56 3.89 3.96
C PRO A 99 -1.06 3.60 4.03
N GLN A 100 -0.46 3.85 5.19
CA GLN A 100 0.93 3.47 5.46
C GLN A 100 1.07 1.94 5.50
N SER A 101 1.83 1.37 4.57
CA SER A 101 2.08 -0.07 4.49
C SER A 101 3.27 -0.52 5.32
N ASP A 102 4.21 0.38 5.60
CA ASP A 102 5.36 0.09 6.46
C ASP A 102 4.98 0.32 7.92
N TYR A 103 4.71 -0.77 8.63
CA TYR A 103 4.26 -0.74 10.03
C TYR A 103 5.29 -0.12 10.97
N ARG A 104 6.58 -0.07 10.59
CA ARG A 104 7.62 0.61 11.38
C ARG A 104 7.45 2.12 11.40
N LYS A 105 6.72 2.68 10.44
CA LYS A 105 6.42 4.12 10.34
C LYS A 105 5.11 4.51 11.01
N LEU A 106 4.35 3.55 11.54
CA LEU A 106 3.11 3.83 12.25
C LEU A 106 3.42 4.30 13.67
N ASN A 107 2.91 5.49 14.03
CA ASN A 107 3.01 6.02 15.38
C ASN A 107 1.78 5.62 16.22
N THR A 108 1.57 4.31 16.37
CA THR A 108 0.48 3.78 17.21
C THR A 108 1.08 2.99 18.38
N PRO A 109 0.71 3.26 19.65
CA PRO A 109 1.36 2.64 20.80
C PRO A 109 1.40 1.11 20.75
N LEU A 110 0.32 0.48 20.26
CA LEU A 110 0.25 -0.98 20.12
C LEU A 110 1.31 -1.52 19.14
N VAL A 111 1.36 -1.00 17.92
CA VAL A 111 2.30 -1.48 16.88
C VAL A 111 3.74 -1.23 17.31
N THR A 112 4.04 -0.04 17.82
CA THR A 112 5.38 0.31 18.30
C THR A 112 5.84 -0.62 19.41
N ASN A 113 5.00 -0.90 20.41
CA ASN A 113 5.33 -1.80 21.50
C ASN A 113 5.56 -3.24 21.03
N LEU A 114 4.75 -3.73 20.10
CA LEU A 114 4.87 -5.09 19.57
C LEU A 114 6.11 -5.26 18.68
N ILE A 115 6.48 -4.25 17.89
CA ILE A 115 7.74 -4.24 17.13
C ILE A 115 8.93 -4.21 18.09
N ASN A 116 8.91 -3.35 19.11
CA ASN A 116 10.00 -3.24 20.09
C ASN A 116 10.21 -4.55 20.88
N LYS A 117 9.15 -5.32 21.12
CA LYS A 117 9.22 -6.65 21.74
C LYS A 117 9.66 -7.75 20.77
N GLY A 118 9.84 -7.44 19.48
CA GLY A 118 10.14 -8.42 18.44
C GLY A 118 8.97 -9.31 18.05
N TRP A 119 7.74 -9.00 18.47
CA TRP A 119 6.55 -9.82 18.22
C TRP A 119 5.87 -9.51 16.88
N LEU A 120 6.15 -8.34 16.32
CA LEU A 120 5.80 -7.97 14.95
C LEU A 120 7.08 -7.65 14.17
N THR A 121 7.12 -8.09 12.92
CA THR A 121 8.09 -7.61 11.93
C THR A 121 7.36 -7.31 10.62
N THR A 122 7.97 -6.47 9.79
CA THR A 122 7.48 -6.21 8.44
C THR A 122 8.01 -7.25 7.46
N ASP A 123 7.32 -7.43 6.33
CA ASP A 123 7.86 -8.18 5.20
C ASP A 123 9.07 -7.46 4.58
N GLN A 124 9.81 -8.14 3.70
CA GLN A 124 11.03 -7.61 3.10
C GLN A 124 10.80 -6.38 2.21
N GLN A 125 9.61 -6.26 1.62
CA GLN A 125 9.25 -5.18 0.71
C GLN A 125 8.49 -4.03 1.41
N SER A 126 8.28 -4.13 2.73
CA SER A 126 7.57 -3.12 3.54
C SER A 126 6.15 -2.82 3.02
N LEU A 127 5.48 -3.86 2.54
CA LEU A 127 4.10 -3.84 2.06
C LEU A 127 3.09 -4.18 3.15
N GLY A 128 3.54 -4.75 4.27
CA GLY A 128 2.74 -5.09 5.43
C GLY A 128 3.57 -5.75 6.54
N LEU A 129 2.90 -6.60 7.31
CA LEU A 129 3.51 -7.45 8.32
C LEU A 129 4.06 -8.72 7.67
N LYS A 130 5.08 -9.31 8.28
CA LYS A 130 5.55 -10.63 7.89
C LYS A 130 4.57 -11.67 8.43
N THR A 131 3.91 -12.37 7.51
CA THR A 131 2.96 -13.43 7.84
C THR A 131 3.25 -14.68 7.04
N ASP A 132 2.74 -15.82 7.50
CA ASP A 132 2.54 -16.98 6.64
C ASP A 132 1.34 -16.77 5.67
N ILE A 133 1.05 -17.78 4.85
CA ILE A 133 -0.04 -17.74 3.86
C ILE A 133 -1.44 -17.74 4.49
N LYS A 134 -1.57 -18.05 5.78
CA LYS A 134 -2.84 -18.08 6.51
C LYS A 134 -3.08 -16.79 7.31
N GLY A 135 -2.09 -15.89 7.33
CA GLY A 135 -2.16 -14.63 8.07
C GLY A 135 -1.65 -14.73 9.51
N THR A 136 -0.99 -15.84 9.88
CA THR A 136 -0.28 -15.92 11.17
C THR A 136 0.95 -15.03 11.12
N ILE A 137 1.10 -14.17 12.11
CA ILE A 137 2.25 -13.27 12.22
C ILE A 137 3.50 -14.06 12.58
N ILE A 138 4.59 -13.76 11.87
CA ILE A 138 5.91 -14.33 12.12
C ILE A 138 6.74 -13.30 12.88
N ASP A 139 7.27 -13.68 14.04
CA ASP A 139 8.08 -12.80 14.88
C ASP A 139 9.52 -12.61 14.34
N THR A 140 10.34 -11.79 15.02
CA THR A 140 11.71 -11.52 14.58
C THR A 140 12.63 -12.74 14.64
N ALA A 141 12.28 -13.74 15.46
CA ALA A 141 13.00 -15.00 15.56
C ALA A 141 12.49 -16.04 14.53
N GLY A 142 11.49 -15.70 13.71
CA GLY A 142 10.91 -16.60 12.71
C GLY A 142 9.82 -17.51 13.24
N ASN A 143 9.32 -17.31 14.46
CA ASN A 143 8.31 -18.15 15.08
C ASN A 143 6.89 -17.60 14.88
N SER A 144 5.91 -18.49 14.82
CA SER A 144 4.48 -18.17 14.74
C SER A 144 3.69 -18.58 16.01
N ASN A 145 4.38 -18.89 17.10
CA ASN A 145 3.81 -19.53 18.30
C ASN A 145 2.88 -18.63 19.14
N ARG A 146 2.89 -17.31 18.90
CA ARG A 146 2.13 -16.33 19.71
C ARG A 146 0.63 -16.28 19.40
N LYS A 147 0.15 -17.09 18.45
CA LYS A 147 -1.25 -17.09 17.99
C LYS A 147 -1.72 -15.67 17.63
N PHE A 148 -0.85 -14.87 16.99
CA PHE A 148 -1.18 -13.56 16.45
C PHE A 148 -1.56 -13.71 14.99
N TYR A 149 -2.72 -13.15 14.64
CA TYR A 149 -3.30 -13.32 13.32
C TYR A 149 -3.72 -11.97 12.74
N THR A 150 -3.71 -11.89 11.42
CA THR A 150 -4.16 -10.72 10.67
C THR A 150 -4.75 -11.16 9.34
N ALA A 151 -5.55 -10.29 8.73
CA ALA A 151 -6.13 -10.49 7.41
C ALA A 151 -6.14 -9.16 6.63
N GLY A 152 -6.15 -9.27 5.30
CA GLY A 152 -6.26 -8.14 4.38
C GLY A 152 -4.95 -7.38 4.15
N PRO A 153 -4.97 -6.04 4.08
CA PRO A 153 -3.79 -5.22 3.76
C PRO A 153 -2.51 -5.53 4.54
N PRO A 154 -2.53 -5.88 5.85
CA PRO A 154 -1.31 -6.25 6.56
C PRO A 154 -0.62 -7.50 5.98
N CYS A 155 -1.31 -8.37 5.26
CA CYS A 155 -0.74 -9.57 4.64
C CYS A 155 -0.11 -9.32 3.25
N LYS A 156 -0.18 -8.08 2.73
CA LYS A 156 0.12 -7.78 1.32
C LYS A 156 1.54 -8.16 0.88
N GLY A 157 2.51 -8.14 1.80
CA GLY A 157 3.87 -8.60 1.52
C GLY A 157 3.94 -10.09 1.16
N THR A 158 3.14 -10.91 1.82
CA THR A 158 3.05 -12.36 1.57
C THR A 158 2.02 -12.68 0.48
N LEU A 159 0.86 -12.03 0.52
CA LEU A 159 -0.27 -12.30 -0.37
C LEU A 159 -0.55 -11.06 -1.23
N TRP A 160 0.01 -11.02 -2.45
CA TRP A 160 -0.27 -9.92 -3.38
C TRP A 160 -1.76 -9.87 -3.75
N GLU A 161 -2.30 -8.67 -3.99
CA GLU A 161 -3.73 -8.45 -4.28
C GLU A 161 -4.70 -8.97 -3.19
N CYS A 162 -4.34 -8.91 -1.91
CA CYS A 162 -5.21 -9.35 -0.80
C CYS A 162 -6.09 -8.26 -0.17
N THR A 163 -6.26 -7.12 -0.83
CA THR A 163 -6.90 -5.93 -0.24
C THR A 163 -8.40 -5.83 -0.51
N ALA A 164 -8.95 -6.62 -1.43
CA ALA A 164 -10.38 -6.55 -1.74
C ALA A 164 -11.22 -7.33 -0.72
N LEU A 165 -12.48 -6.90 -0.54
CA LEU A 165 -13.39 -7.50 0.43
C LEU A 165 -13.56 -9.02 0.24
N LYS A 166 -13.59 -9.50 -1.01
CA LYS A 166 -13.68 -10.93 -1.31
C LYS A 166 -12.49 -11.71 -0.75
N ASP A 167 -11.28 -11.17 -0.90
CA ASP A 167 -10.05 -11.81 -0.48
C ASP A 167 -9.94 -11.80 1.06
N ILE A 168 -10.31 -10.67 1.68
CA ILE A 168 -10.36 -10.55 3.15
C ILE A 168 -11.35 -11.55 3.74
N ARG A 169 -12.55 -11.67 3.16
CA ARG A 169 -13.55 -12.66 3.61
C ARG A 169 -13.02 -14.08 3.54
N PHE A 170 -12.38 -14.45 2.42
CA PHE A 170 -11.79 -15.77 2.26
C PHE A 170 -10.71 -16.05 3.32
N GLN A 171 -9.81 -15.09 3.57
CA GLN A 171 -8.79 -15.21 4.61
C GLN A 171 -9.39 -15.38 6.00
N LEU A 172 -10.41 -14.59 6.34
CA LEU A 172 -11.08 -14.68 7.64
C LEU A 172 -11.74 -16.05 7.86
N THR A 173 -12.36 -16.62 6.82
CA THR A 173 -12.92 -17.99 6.91
C THR A 173 -11.83 -19.01 7.24
N GLN A 174 -10.71 -19.00 6.49
CA GLN A 174 -9.59 -19.91 6.75
C GLN A 174 -9.00 -19.74 8.15
N LEU A 175 -8.92 -18.49 8.62
CA LEU A 175 -8.40 -18.17 9.94
C LEU A 175 -9.31 -18.70 11.05
N ILE A 176 -10.62 -18.53 10.92
CA ILE A 176 -11.60 -19.02 11.90
C ILE A 176 -11.51 -20.55 12.00
N ASP A 177 -11.43 -21.25 10.87
CA ASP A 177 -11.28 -22.72 10.86
C ASP A 177 -10.01 -23.15 11.61
N GLU A 178 -8.88 -22.45 11.40
CA GLU A 178 -7.64 -22.76 12.12
C GLU A 178 -7.72 -22.49 13.63
N MET A 179 -8.38 -21.40 14.04
CA MET A 179 -8.56 -21.07 15.45
C MET A 179 -9.47 -22.08 16.16
N LEU A 180 -10.51 -22.58 15.48
CA LEU A 180 -11.44 -23.58 16.04
C LEU A 180 -10.83 -24.98 16.11
N LEU A 181 -9.91 -25.33 15.21
CA LEU A 181 -9.26 -26.64 15.16
C LEU A 181 -8.06 -26.79 16.12
N LYS A 182 -7.55 -25.68 16.69
CA LYS A 182 -6.38 -25.68 17.60
C LYS A 182 -6.74 -24.99 18.94
N PRO A 183 -7.30 -25.73 19.92
CA PRO A 183 -7.53 -25.19 21.26
C PRO A 183 -6.27 -24.56 21.89
#